data_AF-A0A7C5N315-F1
#
_entry.id   AF-A0A7C5N315-F1
#
_cell.length_a   1.000
_cell.length_b   1.000
_cell.length_c   1.000
_cell.angle_alpha   90.00
_cell.angle_beta   90.00
_cell.angle_gamma   90.00
#
_symmetry.space_group_name_H-M   'P 1'
#
loop_
_entity.id
_entity.type
_entity.pdbx_description
1 polymer ?
#
loop_
_entity_poly.entity_id
_entity_poly.type
_entity_poly.pdbx_seq_one_letter_code
_entity_poly.pdbx_strand_id
1 'polypeptide(L)'
;MQGESGEMLEVEVPGAESGTRVRFGGEEQPLEAGRARFPLSADALALGDNELSVDVIAPGGSIETETLSLHLEMRVRADLGPLSRVPPAIEVIVEAPAGSEVALDGEALQLNAQGRATRVYEIDGSEASAEGVVEHVVRYRVQPPEGEASQGELHTRIPLTTLQLDRPGGTVVTDQGSVEFAGGVAPGATVTVGGAEATVTEGRFLHTFLVPEVGEQTVDVIARAPGRAPRIERVQIRRVADLEAEAANFEFDEALTYARVAPDPATYRGQRVRFEGVVYNVVIRDGSSVVQMLVSECPAGQRCPLWITYPSATRAEVRSRIRVLGTIAGEQQFRSQSGEVRTVPRVDATFILEAPP
;
A
#
# COMPACT_ATOMS: atom_id res chain seq x y z
N MET A 1 7.50 28.34 -11.36
CA MET A 1 6.69 28.26 -10.12
C MET A 1 6.69 26.83 -9.60
N GLN A 2 6.35 26.60 -8.33
CA GLN A 2 6.17 25.24 -7.78
C GLN A 2 4.69 24.84 -7.94
N GLY A 3 4.40 23.83 -8.74
CA GLY A 3 3.08 23.24 -8.94
C GLY A 3 2.92 21.89 -8.23
N GLU A 4 1.72 21.31 -8.28
CA GLU A 4 1.41 20.03 -7.62
C GLU A 4 2.27 18.85 -8.10
N SER A 5 2.86 18.95 -9.30
CA SER A 5 3.73 17.93 -9.92
C SER A 5 5.22 18.27 -9.89
N GLY A 6 5.63 19.38 -9.26
CA GLY A 6 7.03 19.84 -9.22
C GLY A 6 7.21 21.26 -9.80
N GLU A 7 8.43 21.58 -10.23
CA GLU A 7 8.73 22.86 -10.86
C GLU A 7 8.04 22.97 -12.24
N MET A 8 7.40 24.10 -12.51
CA MET A 8 6.67 24.37 -13.74
C MET A 8 7.19 25.65 -14.39
N LEU A 9 7.44 25.58 -15.69
CA LEU A 9 7.62 26.74 -16.57
C LEU A 9 6.23 27.21 -17.02
N GLU A 10 5.84 28.42 -16.64
CA GLU A 10 4.66 29.09 -17.17
C GLU A 10 5.12 30.12 -18.19
N VAL A 11 4.69 29.96 -19.44
CA VAL A 11 4.98 30.89 -20.54
C VAL A 11 3.70 31.66 -20.81
N GLU A 12 3.73 32.96 -20.55
CA GLU A 12 2.65 33.87 -20.93
C GLU A 12 2.96 34.47 -22.31
N VAL A 13 1.99 34.45 -23.22
CA VAL A 13 2.12 35.05 -24.55
C VAL A 13 1.03 36.13 -24.69
N PRO A 14 1.29 37.36 -24.23
CA PRO A 14 0.31 38.43 -24.26
C PRO A 14 -0.14 38.75 -25.69
N GLY A 15 -1.45 38.82 -25.92
CA GLY A 15 -2.00 39.19 -27.23
C GLY A 15 -1.94 38.10 -28.30
N ALA A 16 -1.63 36.85 -27.92
CA ALA A 16 -1.62 35.72 -28.84
C ALA A 16 -2.96 35.50 -29.56
N GLU A 17 -2.90 35.21 -30.86
CA GLU A 17 -4.06 34.84 -31.66
C GLU A 17 -4.66 33.49 -31.21
N SER A 18 -5.96 33.31 -31.39
CA SER A 18 -6.63 32.04 -31.09
C SER A 18 -6.04 30.91 -31.92
N GLY A 19 -5.63 29.82 -31.27
CA GLY A 19 -4.96 28.68 -31.92
C GLY A 19 -3.43 28.74 -31.86
N THR A 20 -2.86 29.77 -31.23
CA THR A 20 -1.43 29.81 -30.89
C THR A 20 -1.08 28.69 -29.91
N ARG A 21 0.08 28.07 -30.15
CA ARG A 21 0.65 27.00 -29.32
C ARG A 21 2.06 27.40 -28.91
N VAL A 22 2.54 26.89 -27.78
CA VAL A 22 3.92 27.05 -27.35
C VAL A 22 4.58 25.68 -27.38
N ARG A 23 5.83 25.61 -27.80
CA ARG A 23 6.65 24.39 -27.74
C ARG A 23 7.89 24.61 -26.88
N PHE A 24 8.13 23.68 -25.97
CA PHE A 24 9.29 23.66 -25.08
C PHE A 24 9.72 22.22 -24.86
N GLY A 25 11.03 21.95 -24.94
CA GLY A 25 11.57 20.60 -24.72
C GLY A 25 11.04 19.54 -25.71
N GLY A 26 10.52 19.94 -26.87
CA GLY A 26 9.89 19.04 -27.85
C GLY A 26 8.40 18.76 -27.59
N GLU A 27 7.84 19.21 -26.46
CA GLU A 27 6.41 19.15 -26.19
C GLU A 27 5.71 20.42 -26.65
N GLU A 28 4.51 20.28 -27.21
CA GLU A 28 3.69 21.40 -27.67
C GLU A 28 2.41 21.48 -26.85
N GLN A 29 2.13 22.66 -26.30
CA GLN A 29 0.95 22.93 -25.47
C GLN A 29 0.13 24.08 -26.08
N PRO A 30 -1.20 23.96 -26.15
CA PRO A 30 -2.05 25.09 -26.51
C PRO A 30 -2.01 26.16 -25.40
N LEU A 31 -2.27 27.41 -25.78
CA LEU A 31 -2.48 28.46 -24.78
C LEU A 31 -3.86 28.34 -24.15
N GLU A 32 -3.90 28.19 -22.83
CA GLU A 32 -5.10 28.30 -22.00
C GLU A 32 -5.09 29.67 -21.32
N ALA A 33 -6.08 30.52 -21.64
CA ALA A 33 -6.14 31.91 -21.16
C ALA A 33 -4.82 32.69 -21.40
N GLY A 34 -4.19 32.48 -22.56
CA GLY A 34 -2.94 33.15 -22.94
C GLY A 34 -1.67 32.54 -22.34
N ARG A 35 -1.76 31.37 -21.70
CA ARG A 35 -0.64 30.74 -21.00
C ARG A 35 -0.44 29.29 -21.40
N ALA A 36 0.81 28.86 -21.50
CA ALA A 36 1.18 27.46 -21.59
C ALA A 36 2.01 27.07 -20.36
N ARG A 37 1.85 25.83 -19.91
CA ARG A 37 2.55 25.29 -18.74
C ARG A 37 3.29 24.03 -19.13
N PHE A 38 4.56 23.96 -18.76
CA PHE A 38 5.42 22.81 -19.01
C PHE A 38 6.02 22.32 -17.69
N PRO A 39 5.99 21.01 -17.41
CA PRO A 39 6.75 20.46 -16.30
C PRO A 39 8.24 20.60 -16.59
N LEU A 40 9.00 21.09 -15.61
CA LEU A 40 10.46 21.12 -15.67
C LEU A 40 11.03 19.85 -15.02
N SER A 41 12.00 19.24 -15.67
CA SER A 41 12.77 18.17 -15.04
C SER A 41 13.65 18.73 -13.94
N ALA A 42 14.02 17.88 -12.97
CA ALA A 42 14.86 18.31 -11.87
C ALA A 42 16.22 18.88 -12.34
N ASP A 43 16.71 18.51 -13.51
CA ASP A 43 18.01 18.97 -14.01
C ASP A 43 17.86 20.10 -15.06
N ALA A 44 16.66 20.63 -15.27
CA ALA A 44 16.40 21.66 -16.28
C ALA A 44 16.93 23.05 -15.90
N LEU A 45 17.14 23.30 -14.60
CA LEU A 45 17.63 24.56 -14.07
C LEU A 45 18.82 24.32 -13.15
N ALA A 46 19.86 25.14 -13.33
CA ALA A 46 20.98 25.29 -12.42
C ALA A 46 20.79 26.53 -11.53
N LEU A 47 21.53 26.61 -10.42
CA LEU A 47 21.62 27.87 -9.67
C LEU A 47 22.24 28.97 -10.54
N GLY A 48 21.75 30.20 -10.38
CA GLY A 48 22.15 31.35 -11.16
C GLY A 48 21.35 31.51 -12.45
N ASP A 49 21.99 32.03 -13.49
CA ASP A 49 21.32 32.35 -14.75
C ASP A 49 21.10 31.11 -15.62
N ASN A 50 19.87 30.93 -16.07
CA ASN A 50 19.44 29.87 -16.96
C ASN A 50 18.86 30.50 -18.23
N GLU A 51 19.30 30.04 -19.39
CA GLU A 51 18.72 30.43 -20.67
C GLU A 51 17.85 29.28 -21.20
N LEU A 52 16.57 29.55 -21.37
CA LEU A 52 15.59 28.61 -21.92
C LEU A 52 15.09 29.11 -23.26
N SER A 53 15.03 28.24 -24.27
CA SER A 53 14.40 28.57 -25.55
C SER A 53 12.99 28.03 -25.61
N VAL A 54 12.04 28.88 -25.99
CA VAL A 54 10.64 28.52 -26.22
C VAL A 54 10.25 28.89 -27.65
N ASP A 55 9.48 28.03 -28.30
CA ASP A 55 8.94 28.30 -29.63
C ASP A 55 7.47 28.72 -29.52
N VAL A 56 7.10 29.89 -30.04
CA VAL A 56 5.72 30.33 -30.21
C VAL A 56 5.28 29.97 -31.62
N ILE A 57 4.23 29.16 -31.73
CA ILE A 57 3.71 28.62 -32.99
C ILE A 57 2.37 29.29 -33.27
N ALA A 58 2.34 30.16 -34.27
CA ALA A 58 1.14 30.87 -34.67
C ALA A 58 0.10 29.91 -35.30
N PRO A 59 -1.19 30.28 -35.36
CA PRO A 59 -2.22 29.45 -35.97
C PRO A 59 -1.93 29.07 -37.43
N GLY A 60 -1.24 29.96 -38.16
CA GLY A 60 -0.80 29.74 -39.55
C GLY A 60 0.46 28.86 -39.70
N GLY A 61 1.04 28.39 -38.60
CA GLY A 61 2.20 27.49 -38.58
C GLY A 61 3.57 28.17 -38.62
N SER A 62 3.64 29.51 -38.61
CA SER A 62 4.90 30.22 -38.41
C SER A 62 5.41 30.01 -36.99
N ILE A 63 6.73 29.87 -36.85
CA ILE A 63 7.41 29.60 -35.58
C ILE A 63 8.34 30.77 -35.27
N GLU A 64 8.22 31.31 -34.07
CA GLU A 64 9.10 32.33 -33.50
C GLU A 64 9.76 31.75 -32.26
N THR A 65 11.10 31.76 -32.21
CA THR A 65 11.85 31.25 -31.06
C THR A 65 12.27 32.40 -30.17
N GLU A 66 11.86 32.36 -28.91
CA GLU A 66 12.21 33.33 -27.88
C GLU A 66 13.16 32.71 -26.86
N THR A 67 14.12 33.51 -26.38
CA THR A 67 15.04 33.11 -25.31
C THR A 67 14.64 33.78 -24.01
N LEU A 68 14.36 32.98 -22.98
CA LEU A 68 13.98 33.41 -21.65
C LEU A 68 15.19 33.25 -20.72
N SER A 69 15.59 34.34 -20.06
CA SER A 69 16.59 34.30 -18.99
C SER A 69 15.90 34.18 -17.63
N LEU A 70 16.20 33.13 -16.88
CA LEU A 70 15.67 32.87 -15.55
C LEU A 70 16.82 32.82 -14.54
N HIS A 71 16.76 33.64 -13.50
CA HIS A 71 17.73 33.59 -12.40
C HIS A 71 17.16 32.75 -11.25
N LEU A 72 17.85 31.66 -10.90
CA LEU A 72 17.49 30.80 -9.78
C LEU A 72 18.45 31.04 -8.61
N GLU A 73 18.01 31.84 -7.63
CA GLU A 73 18.84 32.19 -6.48
C GLU A 73 19.06 31.01 -5.53
N MET A 74 18.05 30.16 -5.35
CA MET A 74 18.10 29.02 -4.46
C MET A 74 17.13 27.93 -4.88
N ARG A 75 17.36 26.72 -4.37
CA ARG A 75 16.49 25.57 -4.60
C ARG A 75 16.37 24.71 -3.36
N VAL A 76 15.15 24.29 -3.05
CA VAL A 76 14.85 23.36 -1.96
C VAL A 76 13.96 22.27 -2.50
N ARG A 77 14.39 21.01 -2.40
CA ARG A 77 13.67 19.86 -2.96
C ARG A 77 13.82 18.62 -2.10
N ALA A 78 12.86 17.71 -2.19
CA ALA A 78 12.96 16.38 -1.62
C ALA A 78 13.46 15.37 -2.66
N ASP A 79 14.34 14.48 -2.24
CA ASP A 79 14.74 13.27 -2.95
C ASP A 79 14.13 12.05 -2.24
N LEU A 80 13.36 11.28 -3.00
CA LEU A 80 12.63 10.09 -2.55
C LEU A 80 13.42 8.79 -2.80
N GLY A 81 14.58 8.85 -3.48
CA GLY A 81 15.43 7.69 -3.74
C GLY A 81 15.78 6.87 -2.48
N PRO A 82 16.11 7.51 -1.35
CA PRO A 82 16.42 6.83 -0.10
C PRO A 82 15.26 6.08 0.58
N LEU A 83 14.02 6.17 0.08
CA LEU A 83 12.86 5.51 0.72
C LEU A 83 12.95 3.98 0.76
N SER A 84 13.78 3.41 -0.11
CA SER A 84 14.07 1.97 -0.14
C SER A 84 15.06 1.50 0.93
N ARG A 85 15.72 2.42 1.66
CA ARG A 85 16.69 2.12 2.73
C ARG A 85 15.98 1.58 3.99
N VAL A 86 16.78 1.14 4.96
CA VAL A 86 16.33 0.72 6.30
C VAL A 86 17.14 1.49 7.36
N PRO A 87 16.52 2.41 8.11
CA PRO A 87 15.13 2.87 8.02
C PRO A 87 14.84 3.62 6.69
N PRO A 88 13.58 3.62 6.22
CA PRO A 88 13.16 4.41 5.06
C PRO A 88 13.28 5.90 5.36
N ALA A 89 13.80 6.67 4.41
CA ALA A 89 14.00 8.11 4.59
C ALA A 89 13.84 8.88 3.27
N ILE A 90 13.67 10.19 3.38
CA ILE A 90 13.88 11.14 2.28
C ILE A 90 15.10 12.01 2.57
N GLU A 91 15.66 12.58 1.52
CA GLU A 91 16.71 13.58 1.61
C GLU A 91 16.15 14.93 1.17
N VAL A 92 16.11 15.94 2.05
CA VAL A 92 15.82 17.32 1.65
C VAL A 92 17.13 17.98 1.29
N ILE A 93 17.22 18.42 0.04
CA ILE A 93 18.41 19.02 -0.57
C ILE A 93 18.15 20.51 -0.72
N VAL A 94 19.08 21.30 -0.18
CA VAL A 94 19.12 22.76 -0.34
C VAL A 94 20.33 23.11 -1.19
N GLU A 95 20.12 23.89 -2.23
CA GLU A 95 21.16 24.45 -3.09
C GLU A 95 21.02 25.97 -3.04
N ALA A 96 22.07 26.68 -2.64
CA ALA A 96 22.09 28.13 -2.44
C ALA A 96 23.52 28.68 -2.64
N PRO A 97 23.72 30.01 -2.77
CA PRO A 97 25.06 30.58 -2.93
C PRO A 97 25.99 30.17 -1.79
N ALA A 98 27.27 29.95 -2.10
CA ALA A 98 28.26 29.58 -1.08
C ALA A 98 28.32 30.65 0.04
N GLY A 99 28.34 30.20 1.30
CA GLY A 99 28.33 31.07 2.48
C GLY A 99 26.93 31.48 2.95
N SER A 100 25.85 31.05 2.29
CA SER A 100 24.48 31.28 2.79
C SER A 100 24.26 30.58 4.13
N GLU A 101 23.45 31.20 5.00
CA GLU A 101 22.92 30.56 6.19
C GLU A 101 21.65 29.79 5.84
N VAL A 102 21.64 28.48 6.09
CA VAL A 102 20.51 27.60 5.80
C VAL A 102 20.00 27.01 7.11
N ALA A 103 18.68 26.98 7.27
CA ALA A 103 18.01 26.21 8.31
C ALA A 103 16.83 25.43 7.75
N LEU A 104 16.66 24.19 8.21
CA LEU A 104 15.46 23.38 8.00
C LEU A 104 14.84 23.07 9.38
N ASP A 105 13.54 23.32 9.52
CA ASP A 105 12.79 23.22 10.77
C ASP A 105 13.43 23.95 11.96
N GLY A 106 14.10 25.08 11.67
CA GLY A 106 14.81 25.90 12.64
C GLY A 106 16.21 25.41 13.01
N GLU A 107 16.63 24.26 12.49
CA GLU A 107 17.98 23.73 12.71
C GLU A 107 18.93 24.12 11.58
N ALA A 108 20.07 24.71 11.94
CA ALA A 108 21.07 25.17 10.99
C ALA A 108 21.74 24.02 10.24
N LEU A 109 21.99 24.22 8.94
CA LEU A 109 22.65 23.30 8.03
C LEU A 109 23.84 23.97 7.37
N GLN A 110 24.97 23.26 7.35
CA GLN A 110 26.16 23.75 6.66
C GLN A 110 26.12 23.38 5.19
N LEU A 111 26.27 24.39 4.33
CA LEU A 111 26.50 24.20 2.91
C LEU A 111 27.93 23.68 2.67
N ASN A 112 28.08 22.76 1.72
CA ASN A 112 29.39 22.36 1.22
C ASN A 112 30.02 23.45 0.32
N ALA A 113 31.22 23.19 -0.18
CA ALA A 113 31.94 24.15 -1.04
C ALA A 113 31.19 24.50 -2.34
N GLN A 114 30.24 23.68 -2.77
CA GLN A 114 29.40 23.88 -3.95
C GLN A 114 28.06 24.55 -3.61
N GLY A 115 27.84 24.98 -2.36
CA GLY A 115 26.58 25.62 -1.97
C GLY A 115 25.43 24.64 -1.75
N ARG A 116 25.71 23.35 -1.50
CA ARG A 116 24.70 22.31 -1.27
C ARG A 116 24.73 21.76 0.15
N ALA A 117 23.56 21.61 0.75
CA ALA A 117 23.34 20.86 1.98
C ALA A 117 22.25 19.79 1.79
N THR A 118 22.36 18.71 2.55
CA THR A 118 21.34 17.65 2.58
C THR A 118 20.98 17.34 4.02
N ARG A 119 19.69 17.19 4.31
CA ARG A 119 19.18 16.66 5.58
C ARG A 119 18.34 15.42 5.33
N VAL A 120 18.55 14.39 6.14
CA VAL A 120 17.80 13.14 6.07
C VAL A 120 16.62 13.21 7.04
N TYR A 121 15.43 12.82 6.56
CA TYR A 121 14.23 12.66 7.38
C TYR A 121 13.75 11.22 7.27
N GLU A 122 13.73 10.49 8.38
CA GLU A 122 13.12 9.17 8.43
C GLU A 122 11.62 9.27 8.21
N ILE A 123 11.06 8.34 7.44
CA ILE A 123 9.64 8.34 7.08
C ILE A 123 8.97 7.09 7.63
N ASP A 124 7.97 7.27 8.49
CA ASP A 124 7.13 6.16 8.91
C ASP A 124 5.95 5.97 7.95
N GLY A 125 5.97 4.89 7.19
CA GLY A 125 4.88 4.52 6.29
C GLY A 125 3.56 4.21 7.01
N SER A 126 3.59 4.01 8.34
CA SER A 126 2.38 3.79 9.14
C SER A 126 1.52 5.05 9.30
N GLU A 127 2.09 6.24 9.04
CA GLU A 127 1.39 7.52 9.08
C GLU A 127 0.63 7.85 7.77
N ALA A 128 0.61 6.92 6.81
CA ALA A 128 -0.06 7.14 5.55
C ALA A 128 -1.58 7.36 5.72
N SER A 129 -2.10 8.34 4.99
CA SER A 129 -3.54 8.61 4.89
C SER A 129 -4.32 7.44 4.26
N ALA A 130 -5.66 7.51 4.31
CA ALA A 130 -6.53 6.55 3.63
C ALA A 130 -6.30 6.47 2.11
N GLU A 131 -5.72 7.52 1.52
CA GLU A 131 -5.33 7.58 0.10
C GLU A 131 -3.96 6.91 -0.18
N GLY A 132 -3.28 6.41 0.86
CA GLY A 132 -1.98 5.76 0.73
C GLY A 132 -0.83 6.74 0.50
N VAL A 133 -0.91 7.94 1.06
CA VAL A 133 0.13 8.99 0.97
C VAL A 133 0.52 9.44 2.36
N VAL A 134 1.83 9.54 2.62
CA VAL A 134 2.41 10.24 3.77
C VAL A 134 2.71 11.68 3.34
N GLU A 135 2.14 12.65 4.03
CA GLU A 135 2.43 14.07 3.82
C GLU A 135 3.59 14.49 4.74
N HIS A 136 4.67 15.00 4.17
CA HIS A 136 5.81 15.50 4.92
C HIS A 136 6.05 16.97 4.61
N VAL A 137 6.16 17.80 5.63
CA VAL A 137 6.34 19.24 5.50
C VAL A 137 7.61 19.66 6.22
N VAL A 138 8.50 20.34 5.50
CA VAL A 138 9.73 20.92 6.06
C VAL A 138 9.70 22.42 5.89
N ARG A 139 9.88 23.15 6.99
CA ARG A 139 10.03 24.61 6.94
C ARG A 139 11.47 24.95 6.62
N TYR A 140 11.71 25.79 5.63
CA TYR A 140 13.05 26.22 5.27
C TYR A 140 13.24 27.72 5.48
N ARG A 141 14.47 28.09 5.81
CA ARG A 141 14.97 29.47 5.76
C ARG A 141 16.34 29.46 5.12
N VAL A 142 16.54 30.30 4.11
CA VAL A 142 17.83 30.46 3.42
C VAL A 142 18.12 31.95 3.33
N GLN A 143 19.25 32.36 3.89
CA GLN A 143 19.74 33.73 3.87
C GLN A 143 21.06 33.76 3.09
N PRO A 144 21.06 34.30 1.86
CA PRO A 144 22.28 34.52 1.09
C PRO A 144 23.27 35.44 1.83
N PRO A 145 24.58 35.39 1.52
CA PRO A 145 25.57 36.32 2.09
C PRO A 145 25.22 37.79 1.84
N GLU A 146 24.64 38.05 0.66
CA GLU A 146 24.14 39.34 0.24
C GLU A 146 22.67 39.15 -0.19
N GLY A 147 21.71 39.72 0.54
CA GLY A 147 20.30 39.61 0.21
C GLY A 147 19.38 39.53 1.43
N GLU A 148 18.09 39.31 1.20
CA GLU A 148 17.10 39.04 2.24
C GLU A 148 16.90 37.54 2.45
N ALA A 149 16.39 37.15 3.63
CA ALA A 149 16.08 35.76 3.92
C ALA A 149 14.84 35.32 3.15
N SER A 150 14.97 34.23 2.41
CA SER A 150 13.86 33.49 1.83
C SER A 150 13.38 32.42 2.80
N GLN A 151 12.07 32.29 2.98
CA GLN A 151 11.46 31.30 3.87
C GLN A 151 10.18 30.72 3.29
N GLY A 152 9.90 29.46 3.58
CA GLY A 152 8.70 28.78 3.10
C GLY A 152 8.57 27.36 3.64
N GLU A 153 7.60 26.63 3.09
CA GLU A 153 7.36 25.22 3.42
C GLU A 153 7.55 24.35 2.18
N LEU A 154 8.32 23.28 2.30
CA LEU A 154 8.42 22.22 1.30
C LEU A 154 7.41 21.13 1.66
N HIS A 155 6.32 21.06 0.89
CA HIS A 155 5.35 19.97 0.99
C HIS A 155 5.78 18.80 0.09
N THR A 156 5.90 17.63 0.68
CA THR A 156 6.31 16.41 -0.01
C THR A 156 5.25 15.32 0.17
N ARG A 157 4.60 14.95 -0.94
CA ARG A 157 3.65 13.83 -1.01
C ARG A 157 4.41 12.54 -1.25
N ILE A 158 4.45 11.65 -0.27
CA ILE A 158 5.19 10.39 -0.35
C ILE A 158 4.19 9.25 -0.56
N PRO A 159 4.11 8.67 -1.76
CA PRO A 159 3.23 7.54 -2.00
C PRO A 159 3.69 6.29 -1.24
N LEU A 160 2.73 5.54 -0.71
CA LEU A 160 3.00 4.25 -0.07
C LEU A 160 3.15 3.15 -1.14
N THR A 161 3.94 2.13 -0.83
CA THR A 161 4.07 0.93 -1.67
C THR A 161 2.80 0.10 -1.57
N THR A 162 2.31 -0.44 -2.69
CA THR A 162 1.16 -1.36 -2.66
C THR A 162 1.58 -2.73 -2.15
N LEU A 163 0.88 -3.22 -1.13
CA LEU A 163 0.96 -4.60 -0.65
C LEU A 163 -0.45 -5.10 -0.40
N GLN A 164 -0.82 -6.19 -1.05
CA GLN A 164 -1.97 -7.00 -0.71
C GLN A 164 -1.44 -8.32 -0.18
N LEU A 165 -1.54 -8.51 1.13
CA LEU A 165 -1.29 -9.83 1.70
C LEU A 165 -2.54 -10.67 1.49
N ASP A 166 -2.39 -11.72 0.69
CA ASP A 166 -3.47 -12.68 0.54
C ASP A 166 -3.40 -13.62 1.75
N ARG A 167 -2.37 -14.46 1.84
CA ARG A 167 -2.24 -15.46 2.92
C ARG A 167 -0.91 -15.32 3.63
N PRO A 168 -0.82 -15.67 4.92
CA PRO A 168 -1.96 -15.88 5.81
C PRO A 168 -2.71 -14.57 6.08
N GLY A 169 -3.87 -14.64 6.74
CA GLY A 169 -4.50 -13.47 7.35
C GLY A 169 -3.66 -12.91 8.52
N GLY A 170 -4.17 -11.86 9.19
CA GLY A 170 -3.43 -11.17 10.25
C GLY A 170 -3.08 -12.03 11.50
N THR A 171 -3.77 -13.15 11.69
CA THR A 171 -3.47 -14.11 12.77
C THR A 171 -3.68 -15.54 12.28
N VAL A 172 -2.76 -16.45 12.61
CA VAL A 172 -2.85 -17.87 12.27
C VAL A 172 -2.40 -18.75 13.43
N VAL A 173 -3.16 -19.83 13.69
CA VAL A 173 -2.79 -20.92 14.60
C VAL A 173 -2.48 -22.15 13.75
N THR A 174 -1.34 -22.80 13.98
CA THR A 174 -0.90 -23.96 13.18
C THR A 174 -0.09 -24.92 14.03
N ASP A 175 -0.07 -26.21 13.69
CA ASP A 175 0.88 -27.19 14.22
C ASP A 175 2.09 -27.41 13.28
N GLN A 176 2.00 -26.87 12.07
CA GLN A 176 3.01 -27.04 11.02
C GLN A 176 4.27 -26.24 11.32
N GLY A 177 5.42 -26.80 10.95
CA GLY A 177 6.73 -26.14 11.05
C GLY A 177 6.97 -25.03 10.02
N SER A 178 5.94 -24.66 9.25
CA SER A 178 6.01 -23.59 8.26
C SER A 178 4.64 -22.98 7.98
N VAL A 179 4.64 -21.73 7.51
CA VAL A 179 3.46 -20.99 7.04
C VAL A 179 3.78 -20.39 5.67
N GLU A 180 2.82 -20.49 4.75
CA GLU A 180 2.96 -19.95 3.41
C GLU A 180 2.40 -18.52 3.35
N PHE A 181 3.26 -17.59 2.91
CA PHE A 181 2.94 -16.21 2.64
C PHE A 181 2.74 -16.01 1.14
N ALA A 182 1.60 -15.47 0.72
CA ALA A 182 1.36 -15.11 -0.66
C ALA A 182 0.60 -13.80 -0.75
N GLY A 183 0.77 -13.09 -1.86
CA GLY A 183 0.11 -11.82 -2.05
C GLY A 183 0.42 -11.17 -3.38
N GLY A 184 0.00 -9.91 -3.50
CA GLY A 184 0.25 -9.05 -4.65
C GLY A 184 1.00 -7.78 -4.26
N VAL A 185 1.82 -7.30 -5.19
CA VAL A 185 2.51 -6.00 -5.12
C VAL A 185 2.50 -5.32 -6.49
N ALA A 186 2.74 -4.02 -6.52
CA ALA A 186 2.89 -3.29 -7.77
C ALA A 186 4.12 -3.78 -8.57
N PRO A 187 4.12 -3.68 -9.91
CA PRO A 187 5.29 -4.01 -10.73
C PRO A 187 6.55 -3.28 -10.27
N GLY A 188 7.68 -4.01 -10.21
CA GLY A 188 8.97 -3.47 -9.77
C GLY A 188 9.16 -3.35 -8.25
N ALA A 189 8.15 -3.72 -7.45
CA ALA A 189 8.29 -3.80 -6.01
C ALA A 189 9.01 -5.10 -5.57
N THR A 190 9.68 -5.03 -4.42
CA THR A 190 10.27 -6.18 -3.72
C THR A 190 9.50 -6.46 -2.43
N VAL A 191 9.55 -7.72 -1.96
CA VAL A 191 8.87 -8.16 -0.74
C VAL A 191 9.84 -8.92 0.14
N THR A 192 9.82 -8.63 1.44
CA THR A 192 10.50 -9.44 2.47
C THR A 192 9.49 -9.98 3.47
N VAL A 193 9.62 -11.25 3.85
CA VAL A 193 8.80 -11.92 4.89
C VAL A 193 9.73 -12.30 6.03
N GLY A 194 9.53 -11.72 7.22
CA GLY A 194 10.40 -11.97 8.37
C GLY A 194 11.88 -11.65 8.09
N GLY A 195 12.14 -10.67 7.22
CA GLY A 195 13.48 -10.28 6.78
C GLY A 195 14.05 -11.07 5.59
N ALA A 196 13.46 -12.21 5.20
CA ALA A 196 13.89 -12.97 4.04
C ALA A 196 13.23 -12.47 2.75
N GLU A 197 13.96 -12.39 1.64
CA GLU A 197 13.38 -11.99 0.34
C GLU A 197 12.38 -13.04 -0.18
N ALA A 198 11.23 -12.56 -0.66
CA ALA A 198 10.24 -13.35 -1.35
C ALA A 198 10.36 -13.15 -2.87
N THR A 199 10.29 -14.24 -3.63
CA THR A 199 10.29 -14.16 -5.09
C THR A 199 8.99 -13.51 -5.57
N VAL A 200 9.11 -12.44 -6.35
CA VAL A 200 7.99 -11.76 -7.02
C VAL A 200 8.00 -12.12 -8.50
N THR A 201 6.88 -12.62 -9.02
CA THR A 201 6.68 -12.94 -10.44
C THR A 201 5.35 -12.35 -10.87
N GLU A 202 5.36 -11.50 -11.91
CA GLU A 202 4.15 -10.86 -12.45
C GLU A 202 3.31 -10.12 -11.36
N GLY A 203 3.99 -9.45 -10.42
CA GLY A 203 3.34 -8.72 -9.33
C GLY A 203 2.75 -9.61 -8.24
N ARG A 204 3.05 -10.91 -8.24
CA ARG A 204 2.60 -11.88 -7.24
C ARG A 204 3.81 -12.45 -6.50
N PHE A 205 3.68 -12.70 -5.20
CA PHE A 205 4.72 -13.36 -4.43
C PHE A 205 4.19 -14.61 -3.74
N LEU A 206 5.10 -15.57 -3.51
CA LEU A 206 4.89 -16.77 -2.72
C LEU A 206 6.17 -17.06 -1.94
N HIS A 207 6.05 -17.26 -0.63
CA HIS A 207 7.18 -17.53 0.24
C HIS A 207 6.78 -18.46 1.37
N THR A 208 7.55 -19.51 1.61
CA THR A 208 7.35 -20.42 2.74
C THR A 208 8.23 -19.98 3.90
N PHE A 209 7.60 -19.44 4.94
CA PHE A 209 8.28 -19.02 6.17
C PHE A 209 8.36 -20.19 7.16
N LEU A 210 9.53 -20.43 7.74
CA LEU A 210 9.75 -21.51 8.70
C LEU A 210 9.34 -21.10 10.11
N VAL A 211 8.70 -22.02 10.83
CA VAL A 211 8.23 -21.84 12.21
C VAL A 211 8.69 -23.03 13.05
N PRO A 212 10.01 -23.13 13.35
CA PRO A 212 10.61 -24.34 13.91
C PRO A 212 10.24 -24.59 15.38
N GLU A 213 9.85 -23.56 16.12
CA GLU A 213 9.53 -23.62 17.55
C GLU A 213 8.02 -23.51 17.79
N VAL A 214 7.54 -24.16 18.85
CA VAL A 214 6.19 -23.96 19.38
C VAL A 214 6.16 -22.65 20.16
N GLY A 215 5.11 -21.86 19.97
CA GLY A 215 4.94 -20.56 20.61
C GLY A 215 4.36 -19.50 19.68
N GLU A 216 4.36 -18.26 20.15
CA GLU A 216 3.91 -17.10 19.40
C GLU A 216 5.09 -16.34 18.80
N GLN A 217 4.92 -15.88 17.56
CA GLN A 217 5.84 -14.97 16.91
C GLN A 217 5.09 -13.99 16.02
N THR A 218 5.62 -12.77 15.89
CA THR A 218 5.12 -11.78 14.93
C THR A 218 6.08 -11.72 13.76
N VAL A 219 5.53 -11.77 12.54
CA VAL A 219 6.28 -11.72 11.29
C VAL A 219 5.84 -10.48 10.51
N ASP A 220 6.81 -9.64 10.17
CA ASP A 220 6.58 -8.49 9.30
C ASP A 220 6.70 -8.89 7.84
N VAL A 221 5.69 -8.53 7.04
CA VAL A 221 5.71 -8.58 5.57
C VAL A 221 5.90 -7.17 5.07
N ILE A 222 7.03 -6.90 4.42
CA ILE A 222 7.41 -5.55 4.01
C ILE A 222 7.53 -5.49 2.48
N ALA A 223 6.72 -4.63 1.86
CA ALA A 223 6.86 -4.30 0.44
C ALA A 223 7.60 -2.97 0.26
N ARG A 224 8.53 -2.94 -0.70
CA ARG A 224 9.31 -1.73 -1.07
C ARG A 224 9.25 -1.50 -2.56
N ALA A 225 9.21 -0.23 -2.96
CA ALA A 225 9.34 0.17 -4.35
C ALA A 225 10.12 1.50 -4.45
N PRO A 226 10.87 1.74 -5.54
CA PRO A 226 11.57 3.01 -5.75
C PRO A 226 10.63 4.21 -5.67
N GLY A 227 11.05 5.27 -4.96
CA GLY A 227 10.27 6.50 -4.80
C GLY A 227 9.00 6.36 -3.95
N ARG A 228 8.83 5.25 -3.22
CA ARG A 228 7.66 4.99 -2.36
C ARG A 228 8.08 4.59 -0.95
N ALA A 229 7.31 5.03 0.04
CA ALA A 229 7.48 4.56 1.41
C ALA A 229 7.13 3.05 1.50
N PRO A 230 7.81 2.27 2.35
CA PRO A 230 7.51 0.85 2.50
C PRO A 230 6.13 0.63 3.13
N ARG A 231 5.46 -0.45 2.73
CA ARG A 231 4.24 -0.93 3.38
C ARG A 231 4.58 -2.13 4.25
N ILE A 232 4.11 -2.13 5.49
CA ILE A 232 4.38 -3.18 6.47
C ILE A 232 3.03 -3.76 6.92
N GLU A 233 2.86 -5.06 6.73
CA GLU A 233 1.75 -5.82 7.29
C GLU A 233 2.30 -6.79 8.34
N ARG A 234 1.66 -6.83 9.53
CA ARG A 234 2.11 -7.68 10.64
C ARG A 234 1.22 -8.89 10.80
N VAL A 235 1.83 -10.07 10.78
CA VAL A 235 1.13 -11.35 10.95
C VAL A 235 1.53 -11.98 12.27
N GLN A 236 0.54 -12.32 13.09
CA GLN A 236 0.74 -13.09 14.31
C GLN A 236 0.62 -14.60 14.00
N ILE A 237 1.69 -15.34 14.25
CA ILE A 237 1.72 -16.79 14.07
C ILE A 237 1.83 -17.43 15.45
N ARG A 238 0.90 -18.31 15.79
CA ARG A 238 0.98 -19.18 16.96
C ARG A 238 1.15 -20.63 16.51
N ARG A 239 2.34 -21.17 16.68
CA ARG A 239 2.58 -22.60 16.48
C ARG A 239 2.29 -23.39 17.75
N VAL A 240 1.48 -24.44 17.64
CA VAL A 240 1.16 -25.38 18.72
C VAL A 240 1.76 -26.75 18.43
N ALA A 241 1.88 -27.60 19.46
CA ALA A 241 2.42 -28.95 19.27
C ALA A 241 1.43 -29.88 18.55
N ASP A 242 0.14 -29.70 18.82
CA ASP A 242 -0.96 -30.50 18.28
C ASP A 242 -2.19 -29.60 18.12
N LEU A 243 -2.66 -29.46 16.88
CA LEU A 243 -3.79 -28.59 16.54
C LEU A 243 -5.12 -29.13 17.07
N GLU A 244 -5.28 -30.46 17.15
CA GLU A 244 -6.47 -31.12 17.67
C GLU A 244 -6.58 -30.91 19.18
N ALA A 245 -5.47 -31.10 19.90
CA ALA A 245 -5.40 -30.87 21.34
C ALA A 245 -5.65 -29.38 21.68
N GLU A 246 -5.11 -28.47 20.88
CA GLU A 246 -5.36 -27.04 21.05
C GLU A 246 -6.83 -26.69 20.82
N ALA A 247 -7.44 -27.22 19.76
CA ALA A 247 -8.84 -26.98 19.44
C ALA A 247 -9.81 -27.56 20.48
N ALA A 248 -9.42 -28.63 21.20
CA ALA A 248 -10.22 -29.16 22.29
C ALA A 248 -10.40 -28.18 23.46
N ASN A 249 -9.49 -27.21 23.61
CA ASN A 249 -9.59 -26.13 24.61
C ASN A 249 -10.37 -24.91 24.09
N PHE A 250 -10.86 -24.94 22.85
CA PHE A 250 -11.66 -23.85 22.30
C PHE A 250 -13.05 -23.85 22.94
N GLU A 251 -13.32 -22.87 23.79
CA GLU A 251 -14.63 -22.68 24.39
C GLU A 251 -15.63 -22.14 23.37
N PHE A 252 -16.76 -22.82 23.21
CA PHE A 252 -17.87 -22.40 22.35
C PHE A 252 -19.22 -22.63 23.05
N ASP A 253 -20.27 -21.96 22.59
CA ASP A 253 -21.62 -22.15 23.11
C ASP A 253 -22.32 -23.29 22.36
N GLU A 254 -22.50 -24.43 23.02
CA GLU A 254 -23.21 -25.60 22.47
C GLU A 254 -24.66 -25.30 22.08
N ALA A 255 -25.27 -24.27 22.67
CA ALA A 255 -26.63 -23.87 22.35
C ALA A 255 -26.73 -23.11 21.01
N LEU A 256 -25.61 -22.74 20.38
CA LEU A 256 -25.55 -22.06 19.08
C LEU A 256 -25.45 -23.07 17.93
N THR A 257 -26.52 -23.85 17.75
CA THR A 257 -26.65 -24.77 16.61
C THR A 257 -26.93 -24.03 15.30
N TYR A 258 -26.77 -24.71 14.16
CA TYR A 258 -27.03 -24.09 12.86
C TYR A 258 -28.48 -23.59 12.75
N ALA A 259 -29.44 -24.37 13.22
CA ALA A 259 -30.86 -24.01 13.20
C ALA A 259 -31.16 -22.73 14.01
N ARG A 260 -30.37 -22.45 15.05
CA ARG A 260 -30.50 -21.24 15.86
C ARG A 260 -29.85 -20.02 15.19
N VAL A 261 -28.71 -20.21 14.54
CA VAL A 261 -27.92 -19.12 13.94
C VAL A 261 -28.44 -18.72 12.56
N ALA A 262 -28.81 -19.69 11.72
CA ALA A 262 -29.16 -19.47 10.32
C ALA A 262 -30.30 -18.46 10.05
N PRO A 263 -31.35 -18.35 10.88
CA PRO A 263 -32.41 -17.36 10.66
C PRO A 263 -31.94 -15.91 10.77
N ASP A 264 -30.94 -15.64 11.62
CA ASP A 264 -30.39 -14.29 11.83
C ASP A 264 -28.92 -14.36 12.30
N PRO A 265 -27.97 -14.61 11.38
CA PRO A 265 -26.56 -14.76 11.73
C PRO A 265 -25.93 -13.48 12.28
N ALA A 266 -26.45 -12.32 11.90
CA ALA A 266 -25.92 -11.02 12.30
C ALA A 266 -26.03 -10.79 13.81
N THR A 267 -27.13 -11.25 14.43
CA THR A 267 -27.37 -11.16 15.88
C THR A 267 -26.32 -11.91 16.71
N TYR A 268 -25.69 -12.95 16.14
CA TYR A 268 -24.72 -13.78 16.84
C TYR A 268 -23.26 -13.42 16.52
N ARG A 269 -23.00 -12.28 15.87
CA ARG A 269 -21.64 -11.86 15.51
C ARG A 269 -20.71 -11.86 16.74
N GLY A 270 -19.52 -12.42 16.57
CA GLY A 270 -18.48 -12.55 17.60
C GLY A 270 -18.67 -13.75 18.54
N GLN A 271 -19.82 -14.44 18.51
CA GLN A 271 -20.05 -15.63 19.33
C GLN A 271 -19.24 -16.82 18.79
N ARG A 272 -18.73 -17.63 19.71
CA ARG A 272 -17.90 -18.81 19.41
C ARG A 272 -18.77 -20.03 19.15
N VAL A 273 -18.47 -20.77 18.08
CA VAL A 273 -19.27 -21.90 17.61
C VAL A 273 -18.40 -23.07 17.18
N ARG A 274 -19.03 -24.25 17.14
CA ARG A 274 -18.51 -25.48 16.53
C ARG A 274 -19.52 -26.02 15.54
N PHE A 275 -19.08 -26.31 14.32
CA PHE A 275 -19.89 -27.01 13.33
C PHE A 275 -19.12 -28.19 12.74
N GLU A 276 -19.83 -29.26 12.45
CA GLU A 276 -19.31 -30.40 11.70
C GLU A 276 -20.11 -30.59 10.42
N GLY A 277 -19.46 -31.03 9.36
CA GLY A 277 -20.11 -31.16 8.07
C GLY A 277 -19.21 -31.66 6.96
N VAL A 278 -19.77 -31.66 5.75
CA VAL A 278 -19.08 -32.09 4.52
C VAL A 278 -18.80 -30.89 3.65
N VAL A 279 -17.55 -30.72 3.26
CA VAL A 279 -17.12 -29.65 2.35
C VAL A 279 -17.67 -29.91 0.95
N TYR A 280 -18.23 -28.89 0.31
CA TYR A 280 -18.68 -28.99 -1.08
C TYR A 280 -18.00 -27.98 -2.01
N ASN A 281 -17.27 -26.99 -1.47
CA ASN A 281 -16.46 -26.07 -2.23
C ASN A 281 -15.30 -25.53 -1.39
N VAL A 282 -14.14 -25.34 -2.00
CA VAL A 282 -12.97 -24.69 -1.41
C VAL A 282 -12.37 -23.76 -2.44
N VAL A 283 -12.19 -22.49 -2.08
CA VAL A 283 -11.59 -21.48 -2.95
C VAL A 283 -10.66 -20.63 -2.11
N ILE A 284 -9.52 -20.22 -2.65
CA ILE A 284 -8.62 -19.26 -1.99
C ILE A 284 -9.03 -17.86 -2.46
N ARG A 285 -9.32 -16.95 -1.54
CA ARG A 285 -9.62 -15.53 -1.83
C ARG A 285 -9.04 -14.63 -0.75
N ASP A 286 -8.40 -13.53 -1.16
CA ASP A 286 -7.79 -12.54 -0.25
C ASP A 286 -6.96 -13.26 0.84
N GLY A 287 -6.25 -14.29 0.35
CA GLY A 287 -5.63 -15.47 1.00
C GLY A 287 -6.07 -15.85 2.40
N SER A 288 -7.38 -15.84 2.55
CA SER A 288 -8.04 -16.85 3.36
C SER A 288 -8.51 -18.00 2.46
N SER A 289 -8.52 -19.21 3.01
CA SER A 289 -9.30 -20.30 2.42
C SER A 289 -10.78 -20.02 2.70
N VAL A 290 -11.56 -19.87 1.65
CA VAL A 290 -13.01 -19.81 1.70
C VAL A 290 -13.55 -21.21 1.49
N VAL A 291 -14.05 -21.82 2.55
CA VAL A 291 -14.64 -23.17 2.55
C VAL A 291 -16.15 -23.05 2.64
N GLN A 292 -16.85 -23.79 1.80
CA GLN A 292 -18.30 -23.95 1.92
C GLN A 292 -18.62 -25.39 2.31
N MET A 293 -19.40 -25.52 3.39
CA MET A 293 -19.69 -26.80 4.03
C MET A 293 -21.21 -26.99 4.17
N LEU A 294 -21.69 -28.24 4.09
CA LEU A 294 -23.03 -28.61 4.52
C LEU A 294 -22.95 -29.18 5.95
N VAL A 295 -23.61 -28.54 6.90
CA VAL A 295 -23.62 -28.96 8.31
C VAL A 295 -24.36 -30.30 8.48
N SER A 296 -23.78 -31.21 9.26
CA SER A 296 -24.29 -32.57 9.51
C SER A 296 -25.60 -32.59 10.30
N GLU A 297 -25.77 -31.68 11.26
CA GLU A 297 -26.96 -31.57 12.13
C GLU A 297 -28.20 -31.01 11.41
N CYS A 298 -28.21 -31.03 10.08
CA CYS A 298 -29.31 -30.50 9.27
C CYS A 298 -30.50 -31.47 9.26
N PRO A 299 -31.75 -30.99 9.43
CA PRO A 299 -32.93 -31.84 9.27
C PRO A 299 -32.97 -32.54 7.91
N ALA A 300 -33.47 -33.78 7.89
CA ALA A 300 -33.55 -34.58 6.67
C ALA A 300 -34.29 -33.84 5.55
N GLY A 301 -33.67 -33.82 4.35
CA GLY A 301 -34.20 -33.12 3.17
C GLY A 301 -33.88 -31.63 3.09
N GLN A 302 -33.24 -31.04 4.10
CA GLN A 302 -32.76 -29.67 4.06
C GLN A 302 -31.27 -29.60 3.69
N ARG A 303 -30.83 -28.42 3.23
CA ARG A 303 -29.41 -28.11 3.05
C ARG A 303 -29.07 -26.99 4.02
N CYS A 304 -28.07 -27.22 4.86
CA CYS A 304 -27.58 -26.26 5.84
C CYS A 304 -26.18 -25.78 5.43
N PRO A 305 -26.08 -24.91 4.40
CA PRO A 305 -24.81 -24.36 3.95
C PRO A 305 -24.21 -23.41 4.99
N LEU A 306 -22.92 -23.59 5.25
CA LEU A 306 -22.10 -22.71 6.09
C LEU A 306 -20.97 -22.12 5.24
N TRP A 307 -20.78 -20.80 5.33
CA TRP A 307 -19.64 -20.13 4.73
C TRP A 307 -18.53 -19.96 5.75
N ILE A 308 -17.32 -20.40 5.42
CA ILE A 308 -16.20 -20.39 6.35
C ILE A 308 -15.05 -19.62 5.71
N THR A 309 -14.50 -18.66 6.43
CA THR A 309 -13.24 -18.00 6.10
C THR A 309 -12.18 -18.54 7.04
N TYR A 310 -11.06 -19.04 6.52
CA TYR A 310 -9.94 -19.55 7.31
C TYR A 310 -8.67 -18.82 6.92
N PRO A 311 -7.92 -18.19 7.86
CA PRO A 311 -6.83 -17.28 7.55
C PRO A 311 -5.57 -17.97 6.99
N SER A 312 -5.63 -19.27 6.68
CA SER A 312 -4.50 -20.03 6.15
C SER A 312 -4.95 -20.97 5.04
N ALA A 313 -3.99 -21.66 4.42
CA ALA A 313 -4.28 -22.79 3.55
C ALA A 313 -4.95 -23.91 4.37
N THR A 314 -6.04 -24.47 3.87
CA THR A 314 -6.67 -25.65 4.45
C THR A 314 -6.27 -26.91 3.69
N ARG A 315 -6.14 -28.03 4.39
CA ARG A 315 -6.03 -29.37 3.79
C ARG A 315 -7.38 -29.96 3.40
N ALA A 316 -8.48 -29.34 3.81
CA ALA A 316 -9.80 -29.83 3.50
C ALA A 316 -10.06 -29.76 1.99
N GLU A 317 -10.54 -30.85 1.43
CA GLU A 317 -10.90 -30.97 0.01
C GLU A 317 -12.42 -31.09 -0.13
N VAL A 318 -12.91 -30.97 -1.37
CA VAL A 318 -14.32 -31.24 -1.65
C VAL A 318 -14.64 -32.68 -1.27
N ARG A 319 -15.73 -32.87 -0.50
CA ARG A 319 -16.20 -34.10 0.16
C ARG A 319 -15.48 -34.50 1.44
N SER A 320 -14.45 -33.78 1.88
CA SER A 320 -13.88 -34.01 3.22
C SER A 320 -14.92 -33.73 4.31
N ARG A 321 -14.94 -34.57 5.35
CA ARG A 321 -15.64 -34.26 6.59
C ARG A 321 -14.73 -33.43 7.47
N ILE A 322 -15.23 -32.28 7.92
CA ILE A 322 -14.46 -31.38 8.76
C ILE A 322 -15.24 -30.94 9.98
N ARG A 323 -14.49 -30.57 11.00
CA ARG A 323 -14.95 -29.82 12.16
C ARG A 323 -14.36 -28.42 12.11
N VAL A 324 -15.22 -27.43 12.25
CA VAL A 324 -14.87 -26.01 12.22
C VAL A 324 -15.15 -25.42 13.58
N LEU A 325 -14.13 -24.79 14.17
CA LEU A 325 -14.26 -24.00 15.39
C LEU A 325 -13.84 -22.56 15.09
N GLY A 326 -14.64 -21.60 15.51
CA GLY A 326 -14.39 -20.20 15.18
C GLY A 326 -15.46 -19.27 15.73
N THR A 327 -15.54 -18.08 15.13
CA THR A 327 -16.50 -17.05 15.54
C THR A 327 -17.47 -16.74 14.40
N ILE A 328 -18.73 -16.49 14.74
CA ILE A 328 -19.71 -16.04 13.75
C ILE A 328 -19.34 -14.63 13.30
N ALA A 329 -19.17 -14.43 12.00
CA ALA A 329 -18.86 -13.15 11.40
C ALA A 329 -20.12 -12.37 10.95
N GLY A 330 -21.27 -13.05 10.92
CA GLY A 330 -22.54 -12.54 10.45
C GLY A 330 -23.04 -13.37 9.28
N GLU A 331 -23.52 -12.69 8.24
CA GLU A 331 -24.09 -13.34 7.06
C GLU A 331 -23.19 -13.25 5.82
N GLN A 332 -23.33 -14.22 4.93
CA GLN A 332 -22.79 -14.19 3.59
C GLN A 332 -23.92 -14.40 2.59
N GLN A 333 -24.01 -13.51 1.60
CA GLN A 333 -24.91 -13.68 0.47
C GLN A 333 -24.17 -14.29 -0.72
N PHE A 334 -24.80 -15.25 -1.39
CA PHE A 334 -24.32 -15.78 -2.66
C PHE A 334 -25.49 -16.13 -3.58
N ARG A 335 -25.24 -16.11 -4.89
CA ARG A 335 -26.20 -16.63 -5.86
C ARG A 335 -26.02 -18.14 -5.99
N SER A 336 -27.08 -18.89 -5.74
CA SER A 336 -27.13 -20.33 -5.98
C SER A 336 -27.13 -20.63 -7.48
N GLN A 337 -26.98 -21.91 -7.84
CA GLN A 337 -27.02 -22.36 -9.24
C GLN A 337 -28.37 -22.08 -9.93
N SER A 338 -29.46 -21.95 -9.17
CA SER A 338 -30.78 -21.56 -9.69
C SER A 338 -30.96 -20.05 -9.86
N GLY A 339 -29.93 -19.24 -9.55
CA GLY A 339 -29.98 -17.78 -9.62
C GLY A 339 -30.58 -17.09 -8.39
N GLU A 340 -31.14 -17.87 -7.45
CA GLU A 340 -31.66 -17.38 -6.16
C GLU A 340 -30.50 -16.85 -5.30
N VAL A 341 -30.65 -15.62 -4.79
CA VAL A 341 -29.75 -15.07 -3.77
C VAL A 341 -30.08 -15.74 -2.43
N ARG A 342 -29.08 -16.39 -1.84
CA ARG A 342 -29.18 -17.06 -0.55
C ARG A 342 -28.28 -16.36 0.46
N THR A 343 -28.81 -16.22 1.67
CA THR A 343 -28.09 -15.72 2.84
C THR A 343 -27.81 -16.89 3.76
N VAL A 344 -26.56 -17.02 4.21
CA VAL A 344 -26.11 -18.11 5.08
C VAL A 344 -25.21 -17.58 6.19
N PRO A 345 -25.06 -18.28 7.32
CA PRO A 345 -24.07 -17.89 8.31
C PRO A 345 -22.65 -17.93 7.75
N ARG A 346 -21.87 -16.91 8.13
CA ARG A 346 -20.43 -16.85 7.92
C ARG A 346 -19.69 -17.08 9.23
N VAL A 347 -18.68 -17.94 9.22
CA VAL A 347 -17.79 -18.21 10.35
C VAL A 347 -16.37 -17.87 9.95
N ASP A 348 -15.71 -17.05 10.75
CA ASP A 348 -14.27 -16.84 10.67
C ASP A 348 -13.61 -17.91 11.57
N ALA A 349 -13.06 -18.94 10.92
CA ALA A 349 -12.54 -20.14 11.55
C ALA A 349 -11.18 -19.89 12.20
N THR A 350 -11.03 -20.33 13.44
CA THR A 350 -9.74 -20.47 14.13
C THR A 350 -9.13 -21.83 13.83
N PHE A 351 -9.97 -22.88 13.74
CA PHE A 351 -9.54 -24.25 13.46
C PHE A 351 -10.41 -24.87 12.38
N ILE A 352 -9.76 -25.56 11.43
CA ILE A 352 -10.38 -26.53 10.53
C ILE A 352 -9.65 -27.85 10.73
N LEU A 353 -10.39 -28.86 11.17
CA LEU A 353 -9.88 -30.18 11.53
C LEU A 353 -10.61 -31.24 10.71
N GLU A 354 -9.98 -32.37 10.44
CA GLU A 354 -10.69 -33.52 9.90
C GLU A 354 -11.68 -34.04 10.96
N ALA A 355 -12.92 -34.30 10.54
CA ALA A 355 -13.91 -34.93 11.41
C ALA A 355 -13.93 -36.45 11.20
N PRO A 356 -14.13 -37.24 12.26
CA PRO A 356 -14.26 -38.69 12.13
C PRO A 356 -15.40 -39.10 11.19
N PRO A 357 -15.31 -40.30 10.58
CA PRO A 357 -16.25 -40.79 9.57
C PRO A 357 -17.66 -41.08 10.11
#